data_AF-A0A7Y3J7T5-F1
#
_entry.id   AF-A0A7Y3J7T5-F1
#
_cell.length_a   1.000
_cell.length_b   1.000
_cell.length_c   1.000
_cell.angle_alpha   90.00
_cell.angle_beta   90.00
_cell.angle_gamma   90.00
#
_symmetry.space_group_name_H-M   'P 1'
#
loop_
_entity.id
_entity.type
_entity.pdbx_description
1 polymer ?
#
loop_
_entity_poly.entity_id
_entity_poly.type
_entity_poly.pdbx_seq_one_letter_code
_entity_poly.pdbx_strand_id
1 'polypeptide(L)' 'DSCMIEDLNSTNGIYMHSKRVRRHNLNDGDVVVVGRHEIMYIDERAARARRHVDGTETTVLPDP' A
#
# COMPACT_ATOMS: atom_id res chain seq x y z
N ASP A 1 -0.36 7.95 -7.95
CA ASP A 1 -1.07 6.70 -8.27
C ASP A 1 -1.74 6.16 -7.03
N SER A 2 -3.00 5.76 -7.15
CA SER A 2 -3.80 5.16 -6.08
C SER A 2 -4.17 3.72 -6.46
N CYS A 3 -4.08 2.78 -5.53
CA CYS A 3 -4.55 1.42 -5.71
C CYS A 3 -5.96 1.25 -5.13
N MET A 4 -6.81 0.48 -5.82
CA MET A 4 -8.20 0.24 -5.43
C MET A 4 -8.46 -1.27 -5.43
N ILE A 5 -9.21 -1.75 -4.44
CA ILE A 5 -9.78 -3.09 -4.44
C ILE A 5 -11.29 -3.02 -4.70
N GLU A 6 -11.81 -3.93 -5.52
CA GLU A 6 -13.23 -4.04 -5.87
C GLU A 6 -13.73 -5.50 -5.78
N ASP A 7 -14.87 -5.71 -5.13
CA ASP A 7 -15.56 -7.01 -5.06
C ASP A 7 -16.50 -7.18 -6.27
N LEU A 8 -16.15 -8.10 -7.17
CA LEU A 8 -16.93 -8.44 -8.37
C LEU A 8 -18.00 -9.50 -8.07
N ASN A 9 -18.85 -9.24 -7.07
CA ASN A 9 -19.88 -10.18 -6.63
C ASN A 9 -19.31 -11.57 -6.24
N SER A 10 -18.16 -11.59 -5.56
CA SER A 10 -17.60 -12.86 -5.09
C SER A 10 -18.56 -13.57 -4.12
N THR A 11 -18.61 -14.90 -4.20
CA THR A 11 -19.50 -15.73 -3.37
C THR A 11 -19.30 -15.47 -1.88
N ASN A 12 -18.05 -15.32 -1.45
CA ASN A 12 -17.69 -15.14 -0.05
C ASN A 12 -17.58 -13.65 0.35
N GLY A 13 -17.31 -12.75 -0.60
CA GLY A 13 -17.07 -11.33 -0.34
C GLY A 13 -15.62 -10.99 0.00
N ILE A 14 -15.34 -9.69 0.00
CA ILE A 14 -14.11 -9.07 0.50
C ILE A 14 -14.42 -8.36 1.81
N TYR A 15 -13.55 -8.49 2.81
CA TYR A 15 -13.70 -7.84 4.12
C TYR A 15 -12.46 -7.05 4.52
N MET A 16 -12.66 -5.94 5.23
CA MET A 16 -11.62 -5.18 5.92
C MET A 16 -12.15 -4.76 7.28
N HIS A 17 -11.33 -4.87 8.33
CA HIS A 17 -11.75 -4.57 9.70
C HIS A 17 -13.09 -5.22 10.06
N SER A 18 -13.26 -6.50 9.66
CA SER A 18 -14.49 -7.28 9.84
C SER A 18 -15.75 -6.74 9.14
N LYS A 19 -15.63 -5.75 8.26
CA LYS A 19 -16.73 -5.19 7.46
C LYS A 19 -16.62 -5.64 6.00
N ARG A 20 -17.73 -6.07 5.39
CA ARG A 20 -17.76 -6.38 3.96
C ARG A 20 -17.62 -5.09 3.14
N VAL A 21 -16.74 -5.12 2.14
CA VAL A 21 -16.42 -3.95 1.32
C VAL A 21 -16.60 -4.26 -0.16
N ARG A 22 -17.26 -3.37 -0.91
CA ARG A 22 -17.38 -3.47 -2.37
C ARG A 22 -16.30 -2.75 -3.13
N ARG A 23 -15.85 -1.61 -2.62
CA ARG A 23 -14.80 -0.80 -3.24
C ARG A 23 -14.05 -0.03 -2.16
N HIS A 24 -12.72 -0.02 -2.21
CA HIS A 24 -11.89 0.67 -1.22
C HIS A 24 -10.52 1.05 -1.75
N ASN A 25 -10.08 2.27 -1.44
CA ASN A 25 -8.75 2.74 -1.77
C ASN A 25 -7.76 2.14 -0.78
N LEU A 26 -6.81 1.36 -1.27
CA LEU A 26 -5.82 0.69 -0.44
C LEU A 26 -4.76 1.70 0.03
N ASN A 27 -4.48 1.67 1.32
CA ASN A 27 -3.32 2.31 1.92
C ASN A 27 -2.27 1.26 2.30
N ASP A 28 -1.01 1.68 2.33
CA ASP A 28 0.10 0.83 2.80
C ASP A 28 -0.23 0.21 4.16
N GLY A 29 -0.08 -1.11 4.27
CA GLY A 29 -0.41 -1.88 5.46
C GLY A 29 -1.87 -2.32 5.59
N ASP A 30 -2.77 -1.95 4.67
CA ASP A 30 -4.16 -2.42 4.70
C ASP A 30 -4.21 -3.94 4.62
N VAL A 31 -4.96 -4.56 5.54
CA VAL A 31 -5.19 -6.00 5.57
C VAL A 31 -6.59 -6.31 5.07
N VAL A 32 -6.67 -7.08 3.98
CA VAL A 32 -7.91 -7.49 3.32
C VAL A 32 -8.12 -8.99 3.47
N VAL A 33 -9.36 -9.39 3.75
CA VAL A 33 -9.78 -10.79 3.72
C VAL A 33 -10.52 -11.04 2.41
N VAL A 34 -10.04 -12.01 1.64
CA VAL A 34 -10.66 -12.47 0.38
C VAL A 34 -11.06 -13.93 0.56
N GLY A 35 -12.37 -14.17 0.74
CA GLY A 35 -12.85 -15.49 1.09
C GLY A 35 -12.30 -15.98 2.42
N ARG A 36 -11.35 -16.94 2.39
CA ARG A 36 -10.68 -17.50 3.58
C ARG A 36 -9.23 -17.04 3.72
N HIS A 37 -8.75 -16.18 2.83
CA HIS A 37 -7.36 -15.74 2.78
C HIS A 37 -7.26 -14.33 3.33
N GLU A 38 -6.20 -14.07 4.09
CA GLU A 38 -5.84 -12.76 4.61
C GLU A 38 -4.59 -12.28 3.86
N ILE A 39 -4.66 -11.08 3.29
CA ILE A 39 -3.63 -10.51 2.43
C ILE A 39 -3.34 -9.09 2.95
N MET A 40 -2.06 -8.75 3.08
CA MET A 40 -1.61 -7.41 3.40
C MET A 40 -1.15 -6.69 2.14
N TYR A 41 -1.64 -5.48 1.93
CA TYR A 41 -1.16 -4.61 0.86
C TYR A 41 0.08 -3.84 1.32
N ILE A 42 1.12 -3.84 0.49
CA ILE A 42 2.38 -3.13 0.73
C ILE A 42 2.60 -2.19 -0.45
N ASP A 43 2.70 -0.89 -0.19
CA ASP A 43 3.04 0.10 -1.20
C ASP A 43 4.54 0.43 -1.19
N GLU A 44 5.31 -0.28 -2.02
CA GLU A 44 6.74 0.00 -2.19
C GLU A 44 7.03 1.38 -2.81
N ARG A 45 6.06 2.03 -3.46
CA ARG A 45 6.30 3.33 -4.13
C ARG A 45 6.57 4.40 -3.09
N ALA A 46 5.82 4.38 -1.98
CA ALA A 46 6.07 5.25 -0.83
C ALA A 46 7.47 5.02 -0.25
N ALA A 47 7.88 3.75 -0.10
CA ALA A 47 9.21 3.41 0.40
C ALA A 47 10.34 3.87 -0.56
N ARG A 48 10.15 3.73 -1.88
CA ARG A 48 11.12 4.20 -2.89
C ARG A 48 11.21 5.72 -2.96
N ALA A 49 10.09 6.42 -2.79
CA ALA A 49 10.07 7.88 -2.73
C ALA A 49 10.86 8.39 -1.51
N ARG A 50 10.64 7.81 -0.31
CA ARG A 50 11.42 8.15 0.90
C ARG A 50 12.93 7.96 0.68
N ARG A 51 13.33 6.83 0.07
CA ARG A 51 14.75 6.58 -0.26
C ARG A 51 15.37 7.58 -1.23
N HIS A 52 14.58 8.16 -2.14
CA HIS A 52 15.06 9.21 -3.03
C HIS A 52 15.25 10.55 -2.31
N VAL A 53 14.46 10.83 -1.28
CA VAL A 53 14.56 12.09 -0.51
C VAL A 53 15.76 12.05 0.45
N ASP A 54 16.02 10.91 1.10
CA ASP A 54 17.16 10.76 2.01
C ASP A 54 18.52 10.65 1.29
N GLY A 55 18.53 10.37 -0.02
CA GLY A 55 19.75 10.21 -0.83
C GLY A 55 20.32 11.50 -1.40
N THR A 56 19.67 12.64 -1.19
CA THR A 56 20.12 13.96 -1.67
C THR A 56 20.81 14.76 -0.56
N GLU A 57 21.85 14.20 0.07
CA GLU A 57 22.79 14.99 0.88
C GLU A 57 24.12 15.04 0.12
N THR A 58 24.26 16.05 -0.73
CA THR A 58 25.52 16.37 -1.42
C THR A 58 26.49 16.93 -0.39
N THR A 59 27.36 16.09 0.15
CA THR A 59 28.54 16.54 0.89
C THR A 59 29.49 17.22 -0.08
N VAL A 60 29.33 18.54 -0.25
CA VAL A 60 30.39 19.39 -0.81
C VAL A 60 31.50 19.45 0.22
N LEU A 61 32.57 18.69 -0.02
CA LEU A 61 33.84 18.88 0.67
C LEU A 61 34.33 20.30 0.34
N PRO A 62 34.69 21.14 1.33
CA PRO A 62 35.40 22.37 1.02
C PRO A 62 36.80 22.01 0.51
N ASP A 63 37.15 22.51 -0.69
CA ASP A 63 38.49 22.37 -1.27
C ASP A 63 39.54 23.03 -0.35
N PRO A 64 40.76 22.44 -0.27
CA PRO A 64 41.85 22.95 0.56
C PRO A 64 42.48 24.27 0.07
#